data_AF-A0A951L216-F1
#
_entry.id   AF-A0A951L216-F1
#
_cell.length_a   1.000
_cell.length_b   1.000
_cell.length_c   1.000
_cell.angle_alpha   90.00
_cell.angle_beta   90.00
_cell.angle_gamma   90.00
#
_symmetry.space_group_name_H-M   'P 1'
#
loop_
_entity.id
_entity.type
_entity.pdbx_description
1 polymer ?
#
loop_
_entity_poly.entity_id
_entity_poly.type
_entity_poly.pdbx_seq_one_letter_code
_entity_poly.pdbx_strand_id
1 'polypeptide(L)' 'MLATDVGKQLYCKRQQSIEPVFGHTKHNRKIYRFNYRGRSLVRTEWRLPMLTHNLTKLHRHQIALATG' A
#
# COMPACT_ATOMS: atom_id res chain seq x y z
N MET A 1 -11.95 -6.90 -19.26
CA MET A 1 -12.27 -6.95 -17.81
C MET A 1 -12.29 -5.59 -17.10
N LEU A 2 -11.55 -4.56 -17.53
CA LEU A 2 -11.64 -3.20 -16.94
C LEU A 2 -12.70 -2.30 -17.59
N ALA A 3 -13.15 -2.62 -18.81
CA ALA A 3 -14.10 -1.81 -19.57
C ALA A 3 -15.58 -1.99 -19.13
N THR A 4 -15.89 -3.06 -18.41
CA THR A 4 -17.21 -3.30 -17.81
C THR A 4 -17.44 -2.37 -16.63
N ASP A 5 -18.67 -1.93 -16.37
CA ASP A 5 -18.94 -0.95 -15.30
C ASP A 5 -18.54 -1.44 -13.90
N VAL A 6 -18.68 -2.74 -13.63
CA VAL A 6 -18.15 -3.38 -12.41
C VAL A 6 -16.63 -3.23 -12.30
N GLY A 7 -15.93 -3.39 -13.44
CA GLY A 7 -14.48 -3.25 -13.52
C GLY A 7 -14.02 -1.81 -13.27
N LYS A 8 -14.76 -0.82 -13.78
CA LYS A 8 -14.51 0.61 -13.54
C LYS A 8 -14.71 0.97 -12.06
N GLN A 9 -15.81 0.53 -11.45
CA GLN A 9 -16.08 0.79 -10.03
C GLN A 9 -15.00 0.19 -9.13
N LEU A 10 -14.60 -1.05 -9.38
CA LEU A 10 -13.53 -1.70 -8.62
C LEU A 10 -12.18 -0.99 -8.80
N TYR A 11 -11.90 -0.51 -10.02
CA TYR A 11 -10.70 0.25 -10.31
C TYR A 11 -10.67 1.60 -9.58
N CYS A 12 -11.77 2.37 -9.58
CA CYS A 12 -11.89 3.62 -8.82
C CYS A 12 -11.67 3.41 -7.32
N LYS A 13 -12.26 2.35 -6.75
CA LYS A 13 -12.05 2.01 -5.33
C LYS A 13 -10.59 1.68 -5.04
N ARG A 14 -9.91 0.96 -5.95
CA ARG A 14 -8.49 0.65 -5.83
C ARG A 14 -7.62 1.90 -5.91
N GLN A 15 -7.92 2.84 -6.82
CA GLN A 15 -7.19 4.11 -6.92
C GLN A 15 -7.17 4.85 -5.59
N GLN A 16 -8.31 4.99 -4.92
CA GLN A 16 -8.39 5.63 -3.61
C GLN A 16 -7.61 4.88 -2.52
N SER A 17 -7.58 3.54 -2.58
CA SER A 17 -6.88 2.73 -1.59
C SER A 17 -5.35 2.68 -1.79
N ILE A 18 -4.88 2.78 -3.04
CA ILE A 18 -3.47 2.59 -3.40
C ILE A 18 -2.70 3.92 -3.33
N GLU A 19 -3.34 5.05 -3.59
CA GLU A 19 -2.69 6.36 -3.60
C GLU A 19 -2.08 6.71 -2.23
N PRO A 20 -2.74 6.49 -1.07
CA PRO A 20 -2.13 6.69 0.24
C PRO A 20 -0.91 5.81 0.48
N VAL A 21 -0.87 4.61 -0.09
CA VAL A 21 0.27 3.69 0.02
C VAL A 21 1.48 4.22 -0.74
N PHE A 22 1.27 4.72 -1.96
CA PHE A 22 2.32 5.37 -2.74
C PHE A 22 2.76 6.69 -2.13
N GLY A 23 1.81 7.52 -1.68
CA GLY A 23 2.06 8.78 -1.00
C GLY A 23 2.92 8.58 0.26
N HIS A 24 2.55 7.63 1.12
CA HIS A 24 3.35 7.29 2.31
C HIS A 24 4.74 6.78 1.92
N THR A 25 4.84 5.84 0.99
CA THR A 25 6.13 5.24 0.60
C THR A 25 7.09 6.28 0.04
N LYS A 26 6.61 7.18 -0.81
CA LYS A 26 7.43 8.23 -1.45
C LYS A 26 7.69 9.40 -0.51
N HIS A 27 6.65 10.05 0.03
CA HIS A 27 6.81 11.30 0.78
C HIS A 27 7.23 11.06 2.24
N ASN A 28 6.60 10.12 2.93
CA ASN A 28 6.87 9.90 4.35
C ASN A 28 8.09 9.01 4.58
N ARG A 29 8.25 7.96 3.76
CA ARG A 29 9.36 7.00 3.88
C ARG A 29 10.53 7.28 2.95
N LYS A 30 10.41 8.24 2.03
CA LYS A 30 11.48 8.66 1.10
C LYS A 30 12.04 7.52 0.23
N ILE A 31 11.23 6.50 -0.06
CA ILE A 31 11.60 5.38 -0.92
C ILE A 31 11.22 5.75 -2.36
N TYR A 32 12.18 6.26 -3.12
CA TYR A 32 12.00 6.69 -4.50
C TYR A 32 12.58 5.72 -5.53
N ARG A 33 13.50 4.85 -5.11
CA ARG A 33 14.24 3.94 -5.97
C ARG A 33 14.40 2.59 -5.27
N PHE A 34 14.46 1.54 -6.07
CA PHE A 34 14.83 0.21 -5.62
C PHE A 34 16.35 0.04 -5.75
N ASN A 35 16.97 -0.57 -4.76
CA ASN A 35 18.41 -0.82 -4.73
C ASN A 35 18.76 -2.12 -5.44
N TYR A 36 17.88 -3.12 -5.36
CA TYR A 36 18.09 -4.40 -6.02
C TYR A 36 17.66 -4.38 -7.48
N ARG A 37 18.27 -5.27 -8.27
CA ARG A 37 17.87 -5.55 -9.66
C ARG A 37 17.25 -6.93 -9.74
N GLY A 38 16.30 -7.08 -10.68
CA GLY A 38 15.55 -8.32 -10.86
C GLY A 38 14.25 -8.35 -10.03
N ARG A 39 13.19 -8.86 -10.66
CA ARG A 39 11.82 -8.81 -10.12
C ARG A 39 11.67 -9.45 -8.75
N SER A 40 12.42 -10.53 -8.48
CA SER A 40 12.32 -11.26 -7.21
C SER A 40 12.80 -10.41 -6.03
N LEU A 41 13.99 -9.81 -6.15
CA LEU A 41 14.61 -9.02 -5.09
C LEU A 41 13.88 -7.69 -4.89
N VAL A 42 13.50 -7.00 -5.98
CA VAL A 42 12.68 -5.78 -5.92
C VAL A 42 11.34 -6.05 -5.23
N ARG A 43 10.73 -7.22 -5.46
CA ARG A 43 9.49 -7.61 -4.78
C ARG A 43 9.70 -7.77 -3.27
N THR A 44 10.83 -8.33 -2.84
CA THR A 44 11.15 -8.43 -1.41
C THR A 44 11.40 -7.04 -0.80
N GLU A 45 12.15 -6.19 -1.50
CA GLU A 45 12.40 -4.79 -1.08
C GLU A 45 11.10 -3.99 -0.95
N TRP A 46 10.14 -4.20 -1.86
CA TRP A 46 8.81 -3.59 -1.79
C TRP A 46 7.94 -4.17 -0.68
N ARG A 47 8.04 -5.46 -0.37
CA ARG A 47 7.20 -6.12 0.64
C ARG A 47 7.46 -5.61 2.05
N LEU A 48 8.70 -5.28 2.39
CA LEU A 48 9.04 -4.79 3.72
C LEU A 48 8.29 -3.49 4.12
N PRO A 49 8.32 -2.39 3.34
CA PRO A 49 7.57 -1.19 3.68
C PRO A 49 6.05 -1.42 3.65
N MET A 50 5.55 -2.29 2.76
CA MET A 50 4.12 -2.65 2.73
C MET A 50 3.69 -3.41 4.00
N LEU A 51 4.52 -4.33 4.48
CA LEU A 51 4.30 -5.05 5.73
C LEU A 51 4.19 -4.05 6.89
N THR A 52 5.16 -3.15 7.03
CA THR A 52 5.11 -2.15 8.11
C THR A 52 3.86 -1.27 8.00
N HIS A 53 3.51 -0.83 6.78
CA HIS A 53 2.30 -0.03 6.57
C HIS A 53 1.03 -0.76 7.05
N ASN A 54 0.89 -2.04 6.69
CA ASN A 54 -0.25 -2.86 7.09
C ASN A 54 -0.29 -3.09 8.60
N LEU A 55 0.86 -3.39 9.22
CA LEU A 55 0.96 -3.58 10.67
C LEU A 55 0.58 -2.31 11.44
N THR A 56 1.04 -1.14 10.99
CA THR A 56 0.64 0.14 11.61
C THR A 56 -0.87 0.38 11.50
N LYS A 57 -1.50 0.03 10.38
CA LYS A 57 -2.96 0.13 10.25
C LYS A 57 -3.70 -0.79 11.21
N LEU A 58 -3.27 -2.05 11.32
CA LEU A 58 -3.85 -3.02 12.25
C LEU A 58 -3.70 -2.55 13.69
N HIS A 59 -2.51 -2.07 14.07
CA HIS A 59 -2.26 -1.57 15.41
C HIS A 59 -3.14 -0.36 15.76
N ARG A 60 -3.28 0.62 14.86
CA ARG A 60 -4.18 1.77 15.06
C ARG A 60 -5.64 1.33 15.21
N HIS A 61 -6.06 0.34 14.42
CA HIS A 61 -7.40 -0.21 14.53
C HIS A 61 -7.63 -0.90 15.88
N GLN A 62 -6.65 -1.67 16.37
CA GLN A 62 -6.71 -2.31 17.70
C GLN A 62 -6.81 -1.28 18.83
N ILE A 63 -6.00 -0.21 18.79
CA ILE A 63 -6.07 0.86 19.79
C ILE A 63 -7.43 1.55 19.77
N ALA A 64 -7.96 1.87 18.58
CA ALA A 64 -9.25 2.53 18.46
C ALA A 64 -10.40 1.68 19.06
N LEU A 65 -10.37 0.36 18.84
CA LEU A 65 -11.33 -0.57 19.46
C LEU A 65 -11.18 -0.68 20.98
N ALA A 66 -9.97 -0.51 21.52
CA ALA A 66 -9.72 -0.61 22.96
C ALA A 66 -10.03 0.70 23.72
N THR A 67 -10.17 1.82 23.02
CA THR A 67 -10.36 3.17 23.61
C THR A 67 -11.79 3.69 23.46
N GLY A 68 -12.63 3.02 22.67
CA GLY A 68 -14.06 3.31 22.52
C GLY A 68 -14.92 2.32 23.28
#